data_AF-A0A6L9ZDD8-F1
#
_entry.id   AF-A0A6L9ZDD8-F1
#
_cell.length_a   1.000
_cell.length_b   1.000
_cell.length_c   1.000
_cell.angle_alpha   90.00
_cell.angle_beta   90.00
_cell.angle_gamma   90.00
#
_symmetry.space_group_name_H-M   'P 1'
#
loop_
_entity.id
_entity.type
_entity.pdbx_description
1 polymer ?
#
loop_
_entity_poly.entity_id
_entity_poly.type
_entity_poly.pdbx_seq_one_letter_code
_entity_poly.pdbx_strand_id
1 'polypeptide(L)'
;MFKFLTQLDYLLRETFLGLQRGGWINWAAVSTVTVLLFLFGISWQASWQLGGLLNQLGNQLEVAVYLEPGAEAEMVLPAVQKLPKVMAVQTISKEKAWASLVEEL
;
A
#
# COMPACT_ATOMS: atom_id res chain seq x y z
N MET A 1 20.57 -36.38 -0.10
CA MET A 1 19.38 -35.50 0.06
C MET A 1 18.42 -35.99 1.16
N PHE A 2 18.06 -37.28 1.22
CA PHE A 2 17.11 -37.81 2.22
C PHE A 2 17.57 -37.76 3.69
N LYS A 3 18.87 -37.79 3.98
CA LYS A 3 19.39 -37.67 5.36
C LYS A 3 19.07 -36.33 6.02
N PHE A 4 19.00 -35.24 5.25
CA PHE A 4 18.70 -33.93 5.82
C PHE A 4 17.26 -33.84 6.35
N LEU A 5 16.32 -34.45 5.61
CA LEU A 5 14.91 -34.51 6.01
C LEU A 5 14.70 -35.35 7.27
N THR A 6 15.43 -36.47 7.42
CA THR A 6 15.31 -37.32 8.62
C THR A 6 15.96 -36.68 9.85
N GLN A 7 17.05 -35.92 9.67
CA GLN A 7 17.68 -35.15 10.75
C GLN A 7 16.79 -34.00 11.21
N LEU A 8 16.14 -33.29 10.28
CA LEU A 8 15.14 -32.27 10.61
C LEU A 8 13.94 -32.85 11.35
N ASP A 9 13.37 -33.96 10.89
CA ASP A 9 12.24 -34.62 11.56
C ASP A 9 12.61 -35.05 12.99
N TYR A 10 13.82 -35.60 13.17
CA TYR A 10 14.33 -35.95 14.49
C TYR A 10 14.45 -34.73 15.42
N LEU A 11 15.07 -33.64 14.95
CA LEU A 11 15.25 -32.42 15.73
C LEU A 11 13.91 -31.76 16.09
N LEU A 12 12.94 -31.74 15.18
CA LEU A 12 11.60 -31.19 15.43
C LEU A 12 10.85 -32.02 16.48
N ARG A 13 10.90 -33.36 16.39
CA ARG A 13 10.30 -34.25 17.40
C ARG A 13 10.95 -34.06 18.76
N GLU A 14 12.27 -34.03 18.83
CA GLU A 14 12.99 -33.84 20.10
C GLU A 14 12.70 -32.46 20.70
N THR A 15 12.63 -31.42 19.87
CA THR A 15 12.26 -30.07 20.31
C THR A 15 10.83 -30.04 20.83
N PHE A 16 9.87 -30.66 20.15
CA PHE A 16 8.48 -30.71 20.59
C PHE A 16 8.32 -31.46 21.92
N LEU A 17 9.00 -32.60 22.06
CA LEU A 17 9.05 -33.36 23.31
C LEU A 17 9.73 -32.57 24.43
N GLY A 18 10.79 -31.81 24.11
CA GLY A 18 11.45 -30.90 25.04
C GLY A 18 10.57 -29.73 25.49
N LEU A 19 9.79 -29.16 24.56
CA LEU A 19 8.79 -28.14 24.86
C LEU A 19 7.69 -28.68 25.79
N GLN A 20 7.18 -29.88 25.50
CA GLN A 20 6.17 -30.56 26.31
C GLN A 20 6.68 -30.89 27.72
N ARG A 21 7.94 -31.31 27.86
CA ARG A 21 8.57 -31.65 29.15
C ARG A 21 8.93 -30.43 29.99
N GLY A 22 9.21 -29.28 29.38
CA GLY A 22 9.54 -28.03 30.08
C GLY A 22 8.35 -27.34 30.75
N GLY A 23 7.13 -27.88 30.60
CA GLY A 23 5.94 -27.43 31.31
C GLY A 23 5.58 -25.97 31.05
N TRP A 24 5.15 -25.26 32.09
CA TRP A 24 4.59 -23.90 32.01
C TRP A 24 5.54 -22.82 31.51
N ILE A 25 6.87 -22.99 31.72
CA ILE A 25 7.87 -21.98 31.33
C ILE A 25 8.08 -21.95 29.81
N ASN A 26 8.12 -23.11 29.15
CA ASN A 26 8.24 -23.17 27.69
C ASN A 26 6.98 -22.64 27.01
N TRP A 27 5.80 -22.88 27.59
CA TRP A 27 4.56 -22.29 27.11
C TRP A 27 4.56 -20.75 27.20
N ALA A 28 5.09 -20.18 28.29
CA ALA A 28 5.24 -18.73 28.44
C ALA A 28 6.23 -18.12 27.43
N ALA A 29 7.33 -18.83 27.13
CA ALA A 29 8.27 -18.40 26.11
C ALA A 29 7.62 -18.42 24.71
N VAL A 30 6.92 -19.51 24.37
CA VAL A 30 6.22 -19.66 23.08
C VAL A 30 5.12 -18.62 22.92
N SER A 31 4.35 -18.33 23.97
CA SER A 31 3.30 -17.31 23.91
C SER A 31 3.88 -15.91 23.71
N THR A 32 5.00 -15.58 24.35
CA THR A 32 5.68 -14.29 24.16
C THR A 32 6.14 -14.11 22.72
N VAL A 33 6.78 -15.13 22.14
CA VAL A 33 7.21 -15.10 20.73
C VAL A 33 6.00 -15.01 19.80
N THR A 34 4.92 -15.72 20.11
CA THR A 34 3.67 -15.69 19.33
C THR A 34 3.07 -14.28 19.33
N VAL A 35 2.99 -13.62 20.48
CA VAL A 35 2.50 -12.25 20.61
C VAL A 35 3.38 -11.28 19.81
N LEU A 36 4.71 -11.43 19.88
CA LEU A 36 5.64 -10.60 19.10
C LEU A 36 5.44 -10.77 17.59
N LEU A 37 5.33 -12.02 17.11
CA LEU A 37 5.07 -12.30 15.69
C LEU A 37 3.69 -11.82 15.25
N PHE A 38 2.69 -11.92 16.12
CA PHE A 38 1.35 -11.41 15.85
C PHE A 38 1.35 -9.89 15.69
N LEU A 39 1.97 -9.18 16.63
CA LEU A 39 2.13 -7.72 16.55
C LEU A 39 2.92 -7.32 15.30
N PHE A 40 4.01 -8.03 14.99
CA PHE A 40 4.77 -7.81 13.77
C PHE A 40 3.92 -8.01 12.51
N GLY A 41 3.14 -9.10 12.46
CA GLY A 41 2.24 -9.39 11.34
C GLY A 41 1.20 -8.29 11.14
N ILE A 42 0.61 -7.78 12.22
CA ILE A 42 -0.33 -6.64 12.16
C ILE A 42 0.39 -5.39 11.64
N SER A 43 1.55 -5.04 12.20
CA SER A 43 2.30 -3.86 11.75
C SER A 43 2.66 -3.97 10.26
N TRP A 44 3.10 -5.14 9.83
CA TRP A 44 3.44 -5.42 8.45
C TRP A 44 2.23 -5.26 7.50
N GLN A 45 1.09 -5.84 7.86
CA GLN A 45 -0.16 -5.67 7.11
C GLN A 45 -0.59 -4.20 7.06
N ALA A 46 -0.51 -3.49 8.19
CA ALA A 46 -0.85 -2.08 8.27
C ALA A 46 0.07 -1.22 7.38
N SER A 47 1.38 -1.46 7.38
CA SER A 47 2.32 -0.76 6.48
C SER A 47 1.94 -0.95 5.01
N TRP A 48 1.56 -2.17 4.61
CA TRP A 48 1.14 -2.43 3.23
C TRP A 48 -0.16 -1.69 2.86
N GLN A 49 -1.14 -1.68 3.78
CA GLN A 49 -2.39 -0.96 3.59
C GLN A 49 -2.16 0.56 3.50
N LEU A 50 -1.32 1.13 4.38
CA LEU A 50 -0.95 2.54 4.34
C LEU A 50 -0.26 2.93 3.04
N GLY A 51 0.64 2.10 2.52
CA GLY A 51 1.27 2.32 1.21
C GLY A 51 0.23 2.36 0.08
N GLY A 52 -0.77 1.48 0.12
CA GLY A 52 -1.89 1.50 -0.82
C GLY A 52 -2.73 2.78 -0.75
N LEU A 53 -3.06 3.24 0.46
CA LEU A 53 -3.78 4.50 0.68
C LEU A 53 -2.98 5.72 0.21
N LEU A 54 -1.67 5.76 0.49
CA LEU A 54 -0.80 6.85 0.02
C LEU A 54 -0.68 6.90 -1.50
N ASN A 55 -0.67 5.75 -2.18
CA ASN A 55 -0.70 5.72 -3.65
C ASN A 55 -2.01 6.29 -4.21
N GLN A 56 -3.14 6.08 -3.53
CA GLN A 56 -4.41 6.68 -3.93
C GLN A 56 -4.41 8.19 -3.70
N LEU A 57 -3.91 8.66 -2.56
CA LEU A 57 -3.79 10.09 -2.25
C LEU A 57 -2.77 10.80 -3.14
N GLY A 58 -1.64 10.17 -3.47
CA GLY A 58 -0.61 10.73 -4.34
C GLY A 58 -1.10 10.97 -5.77
N ASN A 59 -2.10 10.22 -6.22
CA ASN A 59 -2.76 10.42 -7.51
C ASN A 59 -3.79 11.58 -7.50
N GLN A 60 -4.10 12.17 -6.35
CA GLN A 60 -5.11 13.23 -6.21
C GLN A 60 -4.52 14.64 -6.33
N LEU A 61 -3.23 14.81 -6.67
CA LEU A 61 -2.71 16.14 -6.95
C LEU A 61 -3.22 16.63 -8.32
N GLU A 62 -4.47 17.06 -8.33
CA GLU A 62 -5.13 17.67 -9.49
C GLU A 62 -4.74 19.15 -9.55
N VAL A 63 -4.23 19.58 -10.70
CA VAL A 63 -3.89 20.99 -10.95
C VAL A 63 -4.86 21.54 -11.96
N ALA A 64 -5.72 22.47 -11.52
CA ALA A 64 -6.61 23.21 -12.40
C ALA A 64 -5.82 24.31 -13.12
N VAL A 65 -5.77 24.25 -14.45
CA VAL A 65 -5.14 25.26 -15.31
C VAL A 65 -6.22 25.95 -16.12
N TYR A 66 -6.26 27.28 -16.03
CA TYR A 66 -7.20 28.10 -16.78
C TYR A 66 -6.52 28.67 -18.02
N LEU A 67 -7.24 28.65 -19.14
CA LEU A 67 -6.77 29.21 -20.40
C LEU A 67 -7.21 30.66 -20.53
N GLU A 68 -6.40 31.47 -21.22
CA GLU A 68 -6.79 32.83 -21.58
C GLU A 68 -8.00 32.83 -22.54
N PRO A 69 -8.83 33.89 -22.53
CA PRO A 69 -9.97 33.99 -23.43
C PRO A 69 -9.54 33.92 -24.90
N GLY A 70 -10.12 32.97 -25.65
CA GLY A 70 -9.81 32.74 -27.07
C GLY A 70 -8.68 31.76 -27.34
N ALA A 71 -8.01 31.25 -26.30
CA ALA A 71 -7.06 30.15 -26.44
C ALA A 71 -7.80 28.81 -26.59
N GLU A 72 -7.48 28.06 -27.65
CA GLU A 72 -8.03 26.73 -27.87
C GLU A 72 -7.28 25.67 -27.07
N ALA A 73 -8.02 24.85 -26.33
CA ALA A 73 -7.44 23.77 -25.51
C ALA A 73 -6.63 22.77 -26.35
N GLU A 74 -7.01 22.56 -27.61
CA GLU A 74 -6.34 21.66 -28.56
C GLU A 74 -4.91 22.08 -28.88
N MET A 75 -4.60 23.38 -28.83
CA MET A 75 -3.25 23.89 -29.05
C MET A 75 -2.32 23.68 -27.85
N VAL A 76 -2.88 23.67 -26.64
CA VAL A 76 -2.10 23.62 -25.39
C VAL A 76 -1.94 22.17 -24.89
N LEU A 77 -2.90 21.29 -25.19
CA LEU A 77 -2.92 19.89 -24.79
C LEU A 77 -1.60 19.14 -25.05
N PRO A 78 -1.01 19.21 -26.27
CA PRO A 78 0.18 18.44 -26.59
C PRO A 78 1.42 18.92 -25.82
N ALA A 79 1.46 20.19 -25.42
CA ALA A 79 2.55 20.74 -24.63
C ALA A 79 2.47 20.26 -23.17
N VAL A 80 1.26 20.25 -22.60
CA VAL A 80 1.04 19.82 -21.21
C VAL A 80 1.26 18.31 -21.05
N GLN A 81 0.79 17.49 -22.00
CA GLN A 81 0.98 16.04 -21.97
C GLN A 81 2.46 15.62 -22.05
N LYS A 82 3.34 16.47 -22.59
CA LYS A 82 4.79 16.20 -22.66
C LYS A 82 5.54 16.57 -21.39
N LEU A 83 4.90 17.24 -20.44
CA LEU A 83 5.55 17.64 -19.21
C LEU A 83 5.92 16.40 -18.36
N PRO A 84 7.13 16.38 -17.78
CA PRO A 84 7.52 15.28 -16.91
C PRO A 84 6.59 15.23 -15.69
N LYS A 85 6.16 14.02 -15.32
CA LYS A 85 5.24 13.72 -14.20
C LYS A 85 3.76 14.04 -14.43
N VAL A 86 3.36 14.50 -15.62
CA VAL A 86 1.93 14.55 -15.99
C VAL A 86 1.47 13.14 -16.35
N MET A 87 0.52 12.60 -15.59
CA MET A 87 -0.05 11.27 -15.84
C MET A 87 -1.25 11.30 -16.78
N ALA A 88 -2.11 12.32 -16.65
CA ALA A 88 -3.30 12.49 -17.46
C ALA A 88 -3.65 13.99 -17.58
N VAL A 89 -4.33 14.36 -18.67
CA VAL A 89 -4.85 15.71 -18.89
C VAL A 89 -6.31 15.57 -19.31
N GLN A 90 -7.21 16.28 -18.63
CA GLN A 90 -8.63 16.32 -18.97
C GLN A 90 -9.02 17.75 -19.33
N THR A 91 -9.62 17.93 -20.51
CA THR A 91 -10.22 19.21 -20.90
C THR A 91 -11.65 19.29 -20.41
N ILE A 92 -11.97 20.40 -19.74
CA ILE A 92 -13.31 20.68 -19.24
C ILE A 92 -13.77 21.98 -19.92
N SER A 93 -14.98 21.99 -20.49
CA SER A 93 -15.54 23.20 -21.08
C SER A 93 -15.93 24.21 -20.00
N LYS A 94 -16.04 25.49 -20.36
CA LYS A 94 -16.42 26.55 -19.44
C LYS A 94 -17.77 26.28 -18.78
N GLU A 95 -18.73 25.79 -19.56
CA GLU A 95 -20.09 25.49 -19.10
C GLU A 95 -20.10 24.36 -18.07
N LYS A 96 -19.32 23.30 -18.33
CA LYS A 96 -19.20 22.16 -17.41
C LYS A 96 -18.47 22.54 -16.13
N ALA A 97 -17.38 23.31 -16.23
CA ALA A 97 -16.65 23.81 -15.07
C ALA A 97 -17.52 24.73 -14.19
N TRP A 98 -18.33 25.58 -14.82
CA TRP A 98 -19.27 26.45 -14.11
C TRP A 98 -20.36 25.65 -13.39
N ALA A 99 -20.95 24.64 -14.05
CA ALA A 99 -21.96 23.79 -13.43
C ALA A 99 -21.43 23.05 -12.18
N SER A 100 -20.21 22.50 -12.26
CA SER A 100 -19.54 21.83 -11.13
C SER A 100 -19.30 22.79 -9.96
N LEU A 101 -18.80 23.99 -10.25
CA LEU A 101 -18.53 25.01 -9.22
C LEU A 101 -19.81 25.42 -8.48
N VAL A 102 -20.94 25.50 -9.18
CA VAL A 102 -22.23 25.85 -8.57
C VAL A 102 -22.77 24.70 -7.70
N GLU A 103 -22.47 23.44 -8.04
CA GLU A 103 -22.90 22.27 -7.26
C GLU A 103 -22.08 22.09 -5.97
N GLU A 104 -20.81 22.49 -5.97
CA GLU A 104 -19.91 22.40 -4.81
C GLU A 104 -20.10 23.52 -3.76
N LEU A 105 -20.80 24.60 -4.12
CA LEU A 105 -21.09 25.77 -3.26
C LEU A 105 -22.41 25.62 -2.48
#